data_AF-A0AAE9WQ06-F1
#
_entry.id   AF-A0AAE9WQ06-F1
#
_cell.length_a   1.000
_cell.length_b   1.000
_cell.length_c   1.000
_cell.angle_alpha   90.00
_cell.angle_beta   90.00
_cell.angle_gamma   90.00
#
_symmetry.space_group_name_H-M   'P 1'
#
loop_
_entity.id
_entity.type
_entity.pdbx_description
1 polymer ?
#
loop_
_entity_poly.entity_id
_entity_poly.type
_entity_poly.pdbx_seq_one_letter_code
_entity_poly.pdbx_strand_id
1 'polypeptide(L)'
;MNSKNETREEKKKERELNEARKAGKLEALKDEDGNDINPHMPQYILKAPWYLNQTQPGLKHQRYREADKVKIEEERNRKIYVKNIKNKQDFCKNCGSAAHTEKYCLERTRKKKKNFMNKENDEDYLCVTQDLGYDGNRDRWVGYDPNNFDHIYREYEKIVDEQKKRKAEKLKKKYEKQSIKKKKEENEENEDEEEGGDAEDSELSSDSEKDNDLNDNKQNNKKNNKNEKNKTIARNLRIREDTAKYLYNLNLNSAFYDPKSRSMREDPLANIKNNLENSNYYKGENYYNNTGDAIESKKLEIFAWESYKRGENVHFNAQPTQLELMYKEFLEKKNKLIKKKQEDILKTYKCENITKENNNQQELIHSEVYTEYKPVDQIDSKKNNKIKILSKYEEDIYISDHTSIFGSYYDRETKKWGYKCCKCTDKFQHCVQS
;
A
#
# COMPACT_ATOMS: atom_id res chain seq x y z
N MET A 1 -36.23 -38.88 -0.12
CA MET A 1 -36.39 -40.25 0.42
C MET A 1 -35.03 -40.74 0.89
N ASN A 2 -34.82 -40.79 2.21
CA ASN A 2 -33.90 -41.68 2.93
C ASN A 2 -33.70 -41.15 4.37
N SER A 3 -34.76 -41.16 5.18
CA SER A 3 -34.59 -41.16 6.63
C SER A 3 -34.18 -42.57 7.06
N LYS A 4 -32.89 -42.90 6.91
CA LYS A 4 -32.33 -44.02 7.68
C LYS A 4 -32.54 -43.65 9.15
N ASN A 5 -33.20 -44.52 9.91
CA ASN A 5 -33.33 -44.33 11.34
C ASN A 5 -31.93 -44.45 11.95
N GLU A 6 -31.27 -43.31 12.17
CA GLU A 6 -29.99 -43.22 12.85
C GLU A 6 -30.06 -43.96 14.19
N THR A 7 -29.08 -44.83 14.41
CA THR A 7 -28.96 -45.57 15.67
C THR A 7 -28.66 -44.61 16.83
N ARG A 8 -29.03 -44.99 18.06
CA ARG A 8 -28.78 -44.16 19.26
C ARG A 8 -27.29 -43.85 19.44
N GLU A 9 -26.42 -44.78 19.05
CA GLU A 9 -24.97 -44.60 19.11
C GLU A 9 -24.47 -43.56 18.12
N GLU A 10 -25.00 -43.54 16.89
CA GLU A 10 -24.66 -42.53 15.88
C GLU A 10 -25.07 -41.12 16.33
N LYS A 11 -26.28 -40.95 16.87
CA LYS A 11 -26.72 -39.66 17.43
C LYS A 11 -25.86 -39.18 18.59
N LYS A 12 -25.41 -40.11 19.45
CA LYS A 12 -24.50 -39.80 20.55
C LYS A 12 -23.14 -39.34 20.01
N LYS A 13 -22.58 -40.08 19.03
CA LYS A 13 -21.34 -39.72 18.35
C LYS A 13 -21.45 -38.35 17.66
N GLU A 14 -22.52 -38.07 16.92
CA GLU A 14 -22.73 -36.76 16.29
C GLU A 14 -22.82 -35.62 17.30
N ARG A 15 -23.47 -35.85 18.45
CA ARG A 15 -23.56 -34.86 19.51
C ARG A 15 -22.18 -34.58 20.12
N GLU A 16 -21.44 -35.62 20.49
CA GLU A 16 -20.08 -35.49 21.02
C GLU A 16 -19.14 -34.80 20.02
N LEU A 17 -19.27 -35.13 18.74
CA LEU A 17 -18.50 -34.52 17.66
C LEU A 17 -18.85 -33.03 17.52
N ASN A 18 -20.14 -32.68 17.59
CA ASN A 18 -20.57 -31.28 17.58
C ASN A 18 -20.13 -30.51 18.84
N GLU A 19 -20.13 -31.13 20.01
CA GLU A 19 -19.61 -30.54 21.25
C GLU A 19 -18.08 -30.33 21.17
N ALA A 20 -17.34 -31.29 20.61
CA ALA A 20 -15.91 -31.16 20.37
C ALA A 20 -15.57 -30.07 19.33
N ARG A 21 -16.40 -29.91 18.28
CA ARG A 21 -16.29 -28.81 17.32
C ARG A 21 -16.58 -27.45 17.97
N LYS A 22 -17.62 -27.35 18.79
CA LYS A 22 -17.93 -26.13 19.57
C LYS A 22 -16.82 -25.78 20.56
N ALA A 23 -16.12 -26.78 21.07
CA ALA A 23 -14.94 -26.59 21.91
C ALA A 23 -13.66 -26.27 21.11
N GLY A 24 -13.72 -26.22 19.77
CA GLY A 24 -12.56 -25.96 18.90
C GLY A 24 -11.53 -27.08 18.86
N LYS A 25 -11.85 -28.29 19.33
CA LYS A 25 -10.95 -29.46 19.30
C LYS A 25 -10.93 -30.18 17.95
N LEU A 26 -12.03 -30.09 17.21
CA LEU A 26 -12.19 -30.67 15.88
C LEU A 26 -12.45 -29.56 14.87
N GLU A 27 -12.02 -29.80 13.63
CA GLU A 27 -12.26 -28.90 12.51
C GLU A 27 -13.76 -28.69 12.26
N ALA A 28 -14.09 -27.50 11.76
CA ALA A 28 -15.45 -27.16 11.38
C ALA A 28 -15.97 -28.09 10.28
N LEU A 29 -17.29 -28.26 10.23
CA LEU A 29 -17.92 -28.97 9.13
C LEU A 29 -17.81 -28.10 7.88
N LYS A 30 -17.50 -28.68 6.71
CA LYS A 30 -17.44 -27.95 5.44
C LYS A 30 -18.72 -28.11 4.64
N ASP A 31 -19.17 -27.03 4.01
CA ASP A 31 -20.27 -27.00 3.06
C ASP A 31 -19.89 -27.67 1.72
N GLU A 32 -20.89 -27.88 0.85
CA GLU A 32 -20.70 -28.32 -0.56
C GLU A 32 -19.75 -27.40 -1.34
N ASP A 33 -19.73 -26.10 -1.03
CA ASP A 33 -18.87 -25.09 -1.65
C ASP A 33 -17.47 -25.01 -0.99
N GLY A 34 -17.19 -25.86 0.00
CA GLY A 34 -15.91 -25.90 0.73
C GLY A 34 -15.74 -24.84 1.82
N ASN A 35 -16.80 -24.07 2.13
CA ASN A 35 -16.78 -23.07 3.20
C ASN A 35 -16.95 -23.72 4.57
N ASP A 36 -16.24 -23.22 5.58
CA ASP A 36 -16.36 -23.70 6.95
C ASP A 36 -17.66 -23.22 7.60
N ILE A 37 -18.41 -24.16 8.17
CA ILE A 37 -19.65 -23.90 8.91
C ILE A 37 -19.33 -23.64 10.37
N ASN A 38 -19.80 -22.50 10.89
CA ASN A 38 -19.68 -22.19 12.31
C ASN A 38 -20.38 -23.27 13.19
N PRO A 39 -19.65 -24.02 14.04
CA PRO A 39 -20.23 -25.07 14.89
C PRO A 39 -21.22 -24.58 15.95
N HIS A 40 -21.21 -23.30 16.28
CA HIS A 40 -22.14 -22.70 17.24
C HIS A 40 -23.51 -22.41 16.63
N MET A 41 -23.65 -22.52 15.31
CA MET A 41 -24.92 -22.30 14.65
C MET A 41 -25.88 -23.47 14.96
N PRO A 42 -27.13 -23.19 15.35
CA PRO A 42 -28.06 -24.24 15.77
C PRO A 42 -28.45 -25.14 14.59
N GLN A 43 -28.70 -26.42 14.89
CA GLN A 43 -28.95 -27.46 13.88
C GLN A 43 -30.14 -27.17 12.95
N TYR A 44 -31.17 -26.46 13.44
CA TYR A 44 -32.35 -26.13 12.64
C TYR A 44 -32.08 -25.06 11.57
N ILE A 45 -30.99 -24.28 11.69
CA ILE A 45 -30.54 -23.33 10.64
C ILE A 45 -29.62 -24.06 9.64
N LEU A 46 -28.89 -25.08 10.10
CA LEU A 46 -27.95 -25.85 9.28
C LEU A 46 -28.64 -26.85 8.36
N LYS A 47 -29.65 -27.55 8.87
CA LYS A 47 -30.36 -28.59 8.13
C LYS A 47 -31.35 -27.94 7.19
N ALA A 48 -31.09 -28.06 5.88
CA ALA A 48 -32.01 -27.60 4.86
C ALA A 48 -33.37 -28.31 5.00
N PRO A 49 -34.49 -27.58 4.91
CA PRO A 49 -35.82 -28.18 4.87
C PRO A 49 -35.98 -29.14 3.69
N TRP A 50 -36.81 -30.17 3.86
CA TRP A 50 -36.99 -31.26 2.88
C TRP A 50 -37.39 -30.82 1.47
N TYR A 51 -38.04 -29.66 1.32
CA TYR A 51 -38.47 -29.11 0.03
C TYR A 51 -37.33 -28.43 -0.75
N LEU A 52 -36.17 -28.28 -0.12
CA LEU A 52 -34.91 -27.90 -0.76
C LEU A 52 -34.08 -29.17 -0.86
N ASN A 53 -33.79 -29.63 -2.08
CA ASN A 53 -33.09 -30.88 -2.36
C ASN A 53 -31.58 -30.80 -1.99
N GLN A 54 -31.24 -30.34 -0.79
CA GLN A 54 -29.91 -30.28 -0.23
C GLN A 54 -29.77 -31.42 0.79
N THR A 55 -28.94 -32.41 0.47
CA THR A 55 -28.70 -33.56 1.35
C THR A 55 -27.59 -33.31 2.37
N GLN A 56 -26.68 -32.39 2.07
CA GLN A 56 -25.63 -31.99 3.00
C GLN A 56 -26.04 -30.78 3.85
N PRO A 57 -25.59 -30.70 5.12
CA PRO A 57 -25.78 -29.51 5.93
C PRO A 57 -25.06 -28.33 5.31
N GLY A 58 -25.74 -27.18 5.22
CA GLY A 58 -25.11 -25.96 4.73
C GLY A 58 -26.04 -24.77 4.61
N LEU A 59 -25.46 -23.58 4.41
CA LEU A 59 -26.18 -22.31 4.58
C LEU A 59 -26.85 -21.77 3.31
N LYS A 60 -26.75 -22.50 2.19
CA LYS A 60 -27.25 -22.06 0.89
C LYS A 60 -28.75 -21.78 0.87
N HIS A 61 -29.54 -22.52 1.64
CA HIS A 61 -30.98 -22.29 1.77
C HIS A 61 -31.37 -21.04 2.58
N GLN A 62 -30.46 -20.54 3.42
CA GLN A 62 -30.67 -19.32 4.22
C GLN A 62 -30.22 -18.06 3.47
N ARG A 63 -29.42 -18.21 2.40
CA ARG A 63 -29.02 -17.07 1.57
C ARG A 63 -30.25 -16.49 0.87
N TYR A 64 -30.30 -15.17 0.84
CA TYR A 64 -31.35 -14.44 0.15
C TYR A 64 -31.38 -14.85 -1.34
N ARG A 65 -32.56 -15.20 -1.84
CA ARG A 65 -32.79 -15.34 -3.29
C ARG A 65 -33.08 -13.96 -3.83
N GLU A 66 -32.14 -13.42 -4.60
CA GLU A 66 -32.32 -12.13 -5.26
C GLU A 66 -33.54 -12.23 -6.17
N ALA A 67 -34.61 -11.50 -5.82
CA ALA A 67 -35.59 -11.11 -6.81
C ALA A 67 -34.92 -10.08 -7.72
N ASP A 68 -35.26 -10.06 -9.01
CA ASP A 68 -34.72 -9.11 -9.98
C ASP A 68 -35.04 -7.68 -9.51
N LYS A 69 -34.07 -7.04 -8.84
CA LYS A 69 -34.19 -5.66 -8.38
C LYS A 69 -33.96 -4.75 -9.58
N VAL A 70 -34.96 -3.94 -9.87
CA VAL A 70 -34.87 -2.85 -10.84
C VAL A 70 -33.81 -1.85 -10.36
N LYS A 71 -32.87 -1.47 -11.24
CA LYS A 71 -31.84 -0.47 -10.91
C LYS A 71 -32.47 0.91 -10.75
N ILE A 72 -31.90 1.74 -9.86
CA ILE A 72 -32.35 3.13 -9.62
C ILE A 72 -32.30 3.98 -10.91
N GLU A 73 -31.36 3.65 -11.80
CA GLU A 73 -31.15 4.29 -13.11
C GLU A 73 -32.27 3.99 -14.12
N GLU A 74 -33.06 2.94 -13.89
CA GLU A 74 -34.22 2.66 -14.73
C GLU A 74 -35.31 3.66 -14.37
N GLU A 75 -35.65 4.51 -15.35
CA GLU A 75 -36.73 5.46 -15.21
C GLU A 75 -37.99 4.72 -14.73
N ARG A 76 -38.51 5.10 -13.55
CA ARG A 76 -39.82 4.65 -13.06
C ARG A 76 -40.87 4.72 -14.17
N ASN A 77 -40.73 5.68 -15.08
CA ASN A 77 -41.65 5.95 -16.18
C ASN A 77 -41.03 5.61 -17.54
N ARG A 78 -40.44 4.41 -17.66
CA ARG A 78 -39.93 3.94 -18.95
C ARG A 78 -41.03 4.03 -20.01
N LYS A 79 -40.75 4.81 -21.06
CA LYS A 79 -41.66 4.99 -22.19
C LYS A 79 -41.55 3.79 -23.12
N ILE A 80 -42.63 3.01 -23.21
CA ILE A 80 -42.76 1.93 -24.18
C ILE A 80 -43.58 2.45 -25.34
N TYR A 81 -42.92 2.65 -26.48
CA TYR A 81 -43.56 3.11 -27.71
C TYR A 81 -44.44 2.02 -28.30
N VAL A 82 -45.72 2.34 -28.51
CA VAL A 82 -46.71 1.42 -29.07
C VAL A 82 -46.66 1.53 -30.59
N LYS A 83 -46.22 0.47 -31.26
CA LYS A 83 -46.26 0.42 -32.72
C LYS A 83 -47.70 0.21 -33.20
N ASN A 84 -48.12 1.06 -34.14
CA ASN A 84 -49.47 1.04 -34.68
C ASN A 84 -49.66 -0.12 -35.67
N ILE A 85 -50.50 -1.08 -35.33
CA ILE A 85 -50.96 -2.13 -36.26
C ILE A 85 -52.24 -1.60 -36.92
N LYS A 86 -52.22 -1.43 -38.25
CA LYS A 86 -53.28 -0.78 -39.07
C LYS A 86 -54.70 -1.34 -38.90
N ASN A 87 -54.88 -2.46 -38.19
CA ASN A 87 -56.13 -3.22 -38.09
C ASN A 87 -56.76 -3.29 -36.68
N LYS A 88 -56.32 -2.48 -35.69
CA LYS A 88 -56.94 -2.43 -34.36
C LYS A 88 -57.88 -1.22 -34.20
N GLN A 89 -59.08 -1.46 -33.70
CA GLN A 89 -60.19 -0.50 -33.61
C GLN A 89 -60.17 0.40 -32.36
N ASP A 90 -59.32 0.11 -31.37
CA ASP A 90 -59.33 0.80 -30.09
C ASP A 90 -58.31 1.94 -30.07
N PHE A 91 -58.77 3.13 -30.43
CA PHE A 91 -57.99 4.37 -30.33
C PHE A 91 -58.83 5.50 -29.74
N CYS A 92 -58.17 6.50 -29.19
CA CYS A 92 -58.82 7.68 -28.66
C CYS A 92 -59.48 8.49 -29.79
N LYS A 93 -60.81 8.56 -29.81
CA LYS A 93 -61.57 9.34 -30.81
C LYS A 93 -61.33 10.86 -30.74
N ASN A 94 -60.70 11.36 -29.67
CA ASN A 94 -60.36 12.77 -29.52
C ASN A 94 -59.01 13.11 -30.18
N CYS A 95 -57.90 12.57 -29.65
CA CYS A 95 -56.54 12.85 -30.14
C CYS A 95 -56.07 11.89 -31.24
N GLY A 96 -56.63 10.68 -31.33
CA GLY A 96 -56.18 9.62 -32.22
C GLY A 96 -54.89 8.94 -31.75
N SER A 97 -54.74 8.72 -30.45
CA SER A 97 -53.66 7.92 -29.85
C SER A 97 -54.15 6.51 -29.57
N ALA A 98 -53.28 5.51 -29.72
CA ALA A 98 -53.55 4.12 -29.35
C ALA A 98 -53.26 3.82 -27.86
N ALA A 99 -52.61 4.73 -27.14
CA ALA A 99 -52.15 4.50 -25.76
C ALA A 99 -53.25 4.65 -24.69
N HIS A 100 -54.33 5.38 -24.97
CA HIS A 100 -55.39 5.67 -23.99
C HIS A 100 -56.78 5.77 -24.64
N THR A 101 -57.83 5.74 -23.81
CA THR A 101 -59.23 5.89 -24.26
C THR A 101 -59.69 7.35 -24.20
N GLU A 102 -60.82 7.67 -24.84
CA GLU A 102 -61.34 9.05 -24.93
C GLU A 102 -61.52 9.74 -23.57
N LYS A 103 -61.92 8.99 -22.53
CA LYS A 103 -62.14 9.53 -21.18
C LYS A 103 -60.87 10.01 -20.49
N TYR A 104 -59.74 9.37 -20.79
CA TYR A 104 -58.43 9.69 -20.21
C TYR A 104 -57.56 10.52 -21.15
N CYS A 105 -58.17 11.17 -22.14
CA CYS A 105 -57.46 12.01 -23.09
C CYS A 105 -57.00 13.31 -22.44
N LEU A 106 -55.69 13.56 -22.46
CA LEU A 106 -55.07 14.79 -21.96
C LEU A 106 -55.26 15.98 -22.92
N GLU A 107 -55.59 15.72 -24.19
CA GLU A 107 -55.94 16.80 -25.13
C GLU A 107 -57.35 17.33 -24.84
N ARG A 108 -57.54 18.64 -25.04
CA ARG A 108 -58.85 19.28 -24.98
C ARG A 108 -59.86 18.52 -25.85
N THR A 109 -61.07 18.30 -25.33
CA THR A 109 -62.13 17.60 -26.06
C THR A 109 -62.54 18.37 -27.32
N ARG A 110 -62.46 17.70 -28.47
CA ARG A 110 -62.83 18.26 -29.78
C ARG A 110 -64.32 18.08 -30.03
N LYS A 111 -64.94 19.10 -30.61
CA LYS A 111 -66.35 19.02 -31.07
C LYS A 111 -66.53 17.99 -32.18
N LYS A 112 -65.56 17.89 -33.10
CA LYS A 112 -65.52 16.88 -34.16
C LYS A 112 -64.51 15.80 -33.76
N LYS A 113 -65.01 14.59 -33.52
CA LYS A 113 -64.20 13.43 -33.18
C LYS A 113 -63.55 12.83 -34.43
N LYS A 114 -62.38 12.22 -34.25
CA LYS A 114 -61.71 11.43 -35.28
C LYS A 114 -62.42 10.08 -35.40
N ASN A 115 -62.77 9.74 -36.64
CA ASN A 115 -63.41 8.47 -36.96
C ASN A 115 -62.40 7.42 -37.45
N PHE A 116 -61.20 7.85 -37.87
CA PHE A 116 -60.13 6.98 -38.37
C PHE A 116 -58.76 7.43 -37.86
N MET A 117 -57.88 6.46 -37.66
CA MET A 117 -56.49 6.68 -37.27
C MET A 117 -55.64 7.06 -38.48
N ASN A 118 -55.57 8.35 -38.78
CA ASN A 118 -54.76 8.89 -39.89
C ASN A 118 -53.47 9.57 -39.40
N LYS A 119 -52.84 9.06 -38.35
CA LYS A 119 -51.54 9.57 -37.88
C LYS A 119 -50.52 8.44 -37.82
N GLU A 120 -49.43 8.58 -38.57
CA GLU A 120 -48.16 7.87 -38.33
C GLU A 120 -47.54 8.45 -37.06
N ASN A 121 -48.17 8.20 -35.92
CA ASN A 121 -47.69 8.67 -34.63
C ASN A 121 -46.72 7.63 -34.09
N ASP A 122 -45.44 7.82 -34.33
CA ASP A 122 -44.36 7.06 -33.67
C ASP A 122 -44.13 7.53 -32.21
N GLU A 123 -44.92 8.51 -31.75
CA GLU A 123 -44.80 9.16 -30.45
C GLU A 123 -45.75 8.60 -29.37
N ASP A 124 -46.64 7.66 -29.70
CA ASP A 124 -47.54 7.07 -28.71
C ASP A 124 -46.74 6.15 -27.77
N TYR A 125 -46.63 6.53 -26.50
CA TYR A 125 -45.96 5.73 -25.47
C TYR A 125 -46.88 5.43 -24.28
N LEU A 126 -46.65 4.25 -23.68
CA LEU A 126 -47.18 3.87 -22.38
C LEU A 126 -46.06 4.00 -21.34
N CYS A 127 -46.32 4.67 -20.24
CA CYS A 127 -45.42 4.66 -19.08
C CYS A 127 -45.74 3.45 -18.22
N VAL A 128 -44.79 2.51 -18.09
CA VAL A 128 -44.93 1.39 -17.15
C VAL A 128 -44.25 1.76 -15.85
N THR A 129 -45.02 1.84 -14.77
CA THR A 129 -44.50 2.09 -13.42
C THR A 129 -43.86 0.84 -12.86
N GLN A 130 -42.54 0.86 -12.65
CA GLN A 130 -41.81 -0.18 -11.94
C GLN A 130 -41.85 0.04 -10.41
N ASP A 131 -41.92 -1.04 -9.64
CA ASP A 131 -41.87 -1.01 -8.18
C ASP A 131 -40.42 -0.91 -7.67
N LEU A 132 -39.96 0.31 -7.35
CA LEU A 132 -38.60 0.61 -6.92
C LEU A 132 -38.41 0.55 -5.38
N GLY A 133 -39.37 -0.01 -4.64
CA GLY A 133 -39.38 -0.01 -3.17
C GLY A 133 -39.83 1.32 -2.54
N TYR A 134 -39.67 1.49 -1.21
CA TYR A 134 -40.17 2.67 -0.50
C TYR A 134 -39.35 3.94 -0.80
N ASP A 135 -38.02 3.86 -0.69
CA ASP A 135 -37.13 5.00 -0.95
C ASP A 135 -37.15 5.37 -2.43
N GLY A 136 -37.05 4.38 -3.32
CA GLY A 136 -37.26 4.57 -4.75
C GLY A 136 -38.61 5.26 -4.99
N ASN A 137 -39.72 4.66 -4.50
CA ASN A 137 -41.04 5.24 -4.18
C ASN A 137 -41.09 6.77 -4.13
N ARG A 138 -40.36 7.30 -3.17
CA ARG A 138 -40.49 8.66 -2.66
C ARG A 138 -39.29 9.52 -3.00
N ASP A 139 -38.38 9.02 -3.81
CA ASP A 139 -37.23 9.80 -4.22
C ASP A 139 -37.70 11.02 -5.03
N ARG A 140 -37.30 12.18 -4.55
CA ARG A 140 -37.64 13.48 -5.15
C ARG A 140 -36.93 13.66 -6.48
N TRP A 141 -35.80 12.99 -6.67
CA TRP A 141 -34.94 13.13 -7.85
C TRP A 141 -35.19 12.05 -8.90
N VAL A 142 -36.35 11.37 -8.85
CA VAL A 142 -36.76 10.42 -9.90
C VAL A 142 -36.85 11.13 -11.24
N GLY A 143 -36.08 10.65 -12.24
CA GLY A 143 -36.01 11.26 -13.57
C GLY A 143 -35.17 12.54 -13.62
N TYR A 144 -34.24 12.73 -12.68
CA TYR A 144 -33.29 13.85 -12.73
C TYR A 144 -32.24 13.63 -13.82
N ASP A 145 -32.21 14.52 -14.82
CA ASP A 145 -31.17 14.55 -15.83
C ASP A 145 -29.87 15.13 -15.23
N PRO A 146 -28.74 14.38 -15.23
CA PRO A 146 -27.46 14.88 -14.68
C PRO A 146 -26.97 16.17 -15.35
N ASN A 147 -27.30 16.37 -16.63
CA ASN A 147 -26.95 17.56 -17.40
C ASN A 147 -27.62 18.84 -16.86
N ASN A 148 -28.73 18.73 -16.12
CA ASN A 148 -29.38 19.90 -15.54
C ASN A 148 -28.52 20.52 -14.42
N PHE A 149 -27.57 19.76 -13.84
CA PHE A 149 -26.62 20.26 -12.85
C PHE A 149 -25.64 21.30 -13.44
N ASP A 150 -25.44 21.32 -14.76
CA ASP A 150 -24.58 22.29 -15.44
C ASP A 150 -25.05 23.74 -15.24
N HIS A 151 -26.35 23.97 -15.08
CA HIS A 151 -26.89 25.29 -14.78
C HIS A 151 -26.32 25.83 -13.46
N ILE A 152 -26.22 24.97 -12.45
CA ILE A 152 -25.71 25.32 -11.12
C ILE A 152 -24.22 25.65 -11.22
N TYR A 153 -23.44 24.87 -11.97
CA TYR A 153 -22.03 25.21 -12.23
C TYR A 153 -21.88 26.61 -12.84
N ARG A 154 -22.67 26.95 -13.86
CA ARG A 154 -22.64 28.27 -14.51
C ARG A 154 -23.04 29.41 -13.57
N GLU A 155 -23.96 29.18 -12.64
CA GLU A 155 -24.29 30.16 -11.60
C GLU A 155 -23.12 30.39 -10.64
N TYR A 156 -22.48 29.33 -10.17
CA TYR A 156 -21.30 29.43 -9.31
C TYR A 156 -20.11 30.10 -10.02
N GLU A 157 -19.90 29.84 -11.31
CA GLU A 157 -18.88 30.53 -12.11
C GLU A 157 -19.09 32.04 -12.11
N LYS A 158 -20.33 32.51 -12.35
CA LYS A 158 -20.68 33.94 -12.30
C LYS A 158 -20.41 34.55 -10.92
N ILE A 159 -20.78 33.83 -9.86
CA ILE A 159 -20.54 34.27 -8.48
C ILE A 159 -19.03 34.40 -8.20
N VAL A 160 -18.23 33.42 -8.64
CA VAL A 160 -16.77 33.44 -8.48
C VAL A 160 -16.15 34.60 -9.26
N ASP A 161 -16.61 34.87 -10.48
CA ASP A 161 -16.13 35.99 -11.29
C ASP A 161 -16.47 37.35 -10.67
N GLU A 162 -17.67 37.50 -10.10
CA GLU A 162 -18.05 38.70 -9.36
C GLU A 162 -17.19 38.87 -8.10
N GLN A 163 -16.93 37.79 -7.35
CA GLN A 163 -16.03 37.82 -6.20
C GLN A 163 -14.61 38.25 -6.59
N LYS A 164 -14.08 37.76 -7.72
CA LYS A 164 -12.78 38.17 -8.26
C LYS A 164 -12.78 39.66 -8.63
N LYS A 165 -13.82 40.14 -9.33
CA LYS A 165 -13.96 41.57 -9.67
C LYS A 165 -14.00 42.46 -8.43
N ARG A 166 -14.79 42.07 -7.41
CA ARG A 166 -14.89 42.80 -6.14
C ARG A 166 -13.58 42.80 -5.36
N LYS A 167 -12.83 41.69 -5.37
CA LYS A 167 -11.48 41.61 -4.79
C LYS A 167 -10.50 42.52 -5.54
N ALA A 168 -10.52 42.53 -6.87
CA ALA A 168 -9.67 43.39 -7.70
C ALA A 168 -9.99 44.88 -7.49
N GLU A 169 -11.25 45.26 -7.41
CA GLU A 169 -11.67 46.65 -7.13
C GLU A 169 -11.22 47.09 -5.72
N LYS A 170 -11.35 46.22 -4.72
CA LYS A 170 -10.82 46.48 -3.37
C LYS A 170 -9.30 46.68 -3.38
N LEU A 171 -8.56 45.85 -4.11
CA LEU A 171 -7.11 45.99 -4.27
C LEU A 171 -6.75 47.31 -4.97
N LYS A 172 -7.44 47.66 -6.06
CA LYS A 172 -7.24 48.95 -6.75
C LYS A 172 -7.48 50.15 -5.82
N LYS A 173 -8.59 50.15 -5.07
CA LYS A 173 -8.88 51.20 -4.07
C LYS A 173 -7.82 51.27 -2.97
N LYS A 174 -7.26 50.12 -2.54
CA LYS A 174 -6.13 50.09 -1.60
C LYS A 174 -4.88 50.74 -2.20
N TYR A 175 -4.51 50.40 -3.44
CA TYR A 175 -3.37 51.02 -4.13
C TYR A 175 -3.58 52.52 -4.40
N GLU A 176 -4.78 52.95 -4.80
CA GLU A 176 -5.11 54.36 -4.98
C GLU A 176 -4.97 55.13 -3.66
N LYS A 177 -5.55 54.61 -2.56
CA LYS A 177 -5.38 55.21 -1.23
C LYS A 177 -3.91 55.27 -0.81
N GLN A 178 -3.11 54.24 -1.06
CA GLN A 178 -1.66 54.25 -0.80
C GLN A 178 -0.94 55.30 -1.65
N SER A 179 -1.29 55.43 -2.93
CA SER A 179 -0.68 56.43 -3.81
C SER A 179 -1.03 57.86 -3.39
N ILE A 180 -2.25 58.09 -2.89
CA ILE A 180 -2.68 59.39 -2.36
C ILE A 180 -1.98 59.69 -1.03
N LYS A 181 -1.79 58.70 -0.14
CA LYS A 181 -0.98 58.85 1.08
C LYS A 181 0.47 59.22 0.75
N LYS A 182 1.12 58.50 -0.16
CA LYS A 182 2.49 58.82 -0.60
C LYS A 182 2.63 60.22 -1.20
N LYS A 183 1.66 60.67 -2.01
CA LYS A 183 1.66 62.04 -2.56
C LYS A 183 1.41 63.12 -1.52
N LYS A 184 0.68 62.82 -0.43
CA LYS A 184 0.52 63.75 0.69
C LYS A 184 1.80 63.82 1.52
N GLU A 185 2.42 62.68 1.81
CA GLU A 185 3.73 62.60 2.49
C GLU A 185 4.83 63.35 1.71
N GLU A 186 4.88 63.25 0.38
CA GLU A 186 5.84 64.00 -0.48
C GLU A 186 5.57 65.53 -0.53
N ASN A 187 4.33 65.97 -0.31
CA ASN A 187 3.99 67.40 -0.29
C ASN A 187 4.11 68.02 1.12
N GLU A 188 3.97 67.23 2.19
CA GLU A 188 4.12 67.67 3.57
C GLU A 188 5.60 67.81 4.01
N GLU A 189 6.58 67.33 3.22
CA GLU A 189 8.02 67.60 3.44
C GLU A 189 8.47 69.03 3.06
N ASN A 190 7.56 69.93 2.62
CA ASN A 190 7.90 71.31 2.24
C ASN A 190 7.22 72.43 3.07
N GLU A 191 6.44 72.11 4.11
CA GLU A 191 5.91 73.11 5.04
C GLU A 191 6.08 72.63 6.50
N ASP A 192 7.07 73.24 7.18
CA ASP A 192 7.45 72.95 8.55
C ASP A 192 6.33 73.23 9.57
N GLU A 193 6.16 72.27 10.48
CA GLU A 193 5.78 72.36 11.90
C GLU A 193 4.48 73.11 12.30
N GLU A 194 3.41 72.36 12.59
CA GLU A 194 2.78 72.21 13.92
C GLU A 194 1.28 71.80 13.85
N GLU A 195 0.95 70.78 14.65
CA GLU A 195 -0.36 70.39 15.21
C GLU A 195 -1.57 70.08 14.30
N GLY A 196 -1.89 68.77 14.25
CA GLY A 196 -3.23 68.29 14.57
C GLY A 196 -4.08 67.71 13.42
N GLY A 197 -4.35 66.41 13.48
CA GLY A 197 -5.45 65.82 12.70
C GLY A 197 -5.46 64.30 12.64
N ASP A 198 -6.42 63.69 13.35
CA ASP A 198 -6.78 62.27 13.30
C ASP A 198 -6.77 61.65 11.90
N ALA A 199 -6.11 60.50 11.79
CA ALA A 199 -6.45 59.47 10.81
C ALA A 199 -6.03 58.09 11.34
N GLU A 200 -6.78 57.59 12.31
CA GLU A 200 -6.95 56.16 12.54
C GLU A 200 -7.33 55.48 11.20
N ASP A 201 -6.39 54.75 10.59
CA ASP A 201 -6.58 53.45 9.91
C ASP A 201 -5.35 53.17 9.03
N SER A 202 -4.38 52.51 9.65
CA SER A 202 -3.25 51.85 9.01
C SER A 202 -3.29 50.36 9.34
N GLU A 203 -4.42 49.69 9.10
CA GLU A 203 -4.38 48.24 8.88
C GLU A 203 -3.98 47.94 7.43
N LEU A 204 -2.67 48.07 7.18
CA LEU A 204 -2.03 47.41 6.07
C LEU A 204 -0.61 47.00 6.44
N SER A 205 -0.47 45.78 6.96
CA SER A 205 0.40 44.76 6.35
C SER A 205 0.55 43.56 7.29
N SER A 206 -0.23 42.51 7.06
CA SER A 206 0.27 41.13 6.99
C SER A 206 -0.86 40.21 6.52
N ASP A 207 -1.10 40.21 5.22
CA ASP A 207 -1.69 39.03 4.54
C ASP A 207 -0.56 38.38 3.75
N SER A 208 0.55 38.10 4.45
CA SER A 208 1.52 37.11 4.01
C SER A 208 1.03 35.76 4.50
N GLU A 209 0.68 34.93 3.53
CA GLU A 209 0.67 33.48 3.66
C GLU A 209 1.90 33.03 4.46
N LYS A 210 1.68 32.27 5.55
CA LYS A 210 2.66 31.51 6.31
C LYS A 210 3.83 32.32 6.89
N ASP A 211 3.86 32.46 8.22
CA ASP A 211 4.93 31.85 9.01
C ASP A 211 4.54 31.82 10.48
N ASN A 212 4.68 30.63 11.07
CA ASN A 212 4.65 30.42 12.50
C ASN A 212 5.84 31.17 13.09
N ASP A 213 5.61 32.24 13.84
CA ASP A 213 6.52 32.65 14.91
C ASP A 213 5.87 33.73 15.78
N LEU A 214 5.34 33.33 16.93
CA LEU A 214 5.29 34.20 18.10
C LEU A 214 5.61 33.37 19.34
N ASN A 215 6.92 33.31 19.59
CA ASN A 215 7.53 32.91 20.83
C ASN A 215 7.17 33.90 21.96
N ASP A 216 6.92 33.31 23.12
CA ASP A 216 7.21 33.80 24.48
C ASP A 216 6.68 35.14 25.04
N ASN A 217 5.93 34.96 26.13
CA ASN A 217 6.03 35.70 27.39
C ASN A 217 6.01 37.23 27.34
N LYS A 218 4.80 37.78 27.53
CA LYS A 218 4.61 38.94 28.43
C LYS A 218 3.23 38.89 29.07
N GLN A 219 3.22 38.44 30.33
CA GLN A 219 2.13 38.66 31.27
C GLN A 219 1.93 40.17 31.42
N ASN A 220 0.76 40.68 31.04
CA ASN A 220 0.25 41.93 31.59
C ASN A 220 -1.26 41.82 31.84
N ASN A 221 -1.57 41.72 33.12
CA ASN A 221 -2.91 41.72 33.68
C ASN A 221 -3.60 43.07 33.41
N LYS A 222 -4.50 43.12 32.43
CA LYS A 222 -5.64 44.06 32.46
C LYS A 222 -6.93 43.29 32.19
N LYS A 223 -7.68 43.09 33.29
CA LYS A 223 -9.10 42.72 33.27
C LYS A 223 -9.85 43.81 32.51
N ASN A 224 -10.44 43.46 31.37
CA ASN A 224 -11.81 43.78 30.94
C ASN A 224 -11.98 43.31 29.47
N ASN A 225 -13.15 42.72 29.18
CA ASN A 225 -13.56 41.96 27.96
C ASN A 225 -13.15 40.48 27.94
N LYS A 226 -13.84 39.68 28.77
CA LYS A 226 -13.70 38.21 28.86
C LYS A 226 -14.46 37.39 27.80
N ASN A 227 -15.18 38.00 26.85
CA ASN A 227 -16.15 37.24 26.03
C ASN A 227 -15.89 37.18 24.52
N GLU A 228 -14.84 37.81 23.96
CA GLU A 228 -14.54 37.70 22.51
C GLU A 228 -13.28 36.89 22.18
N LYS A 229 -12.29 36.83 23.07
CA LYS A 229 -11.06 36.03 22.86
C LYS A 229 -11.22 34.52 23.08
N ASN A 230 -12.36 34.08 23.62
CA ASN A 230 -12.63 32.66 23.92
C ASN A 230 -13.45 31.94 22.83
N LYS A 231 -13.88 32.63 21.77
CA LYS A 231 -14.64 32.01 20.65
C LYS A 231 -13.76 31.21 19.68
N THR A 232 -12.43 31.31 19.78
CA THR A 232 -11.46 30.66 18.88
C THR A 232 -10.89 29.34 19.41
N ILE A 233 -11.37 28.81 20.54
CA ILE A 233 -10.81 27.61 21.18
C ILE A 233 -11.82 26.44 21.09
N ALA A 234 -12.36 26.21 19.90
CA ALA A 234 -12.80 24.88 19.51
C ALA A 234 -11.86 24.38 18.41
N ARG A 235 -10.55 24.39 18.69
CA ARG A 235 -9.61 23.69 17.83
C ARG A 235 -9.93 22.20 17.94
N ASN A 236 -10.14 21.54 16.81
CA ASN A 236 -10.27 20.09 16.78
C ASN A 236 -9.07 19.49 17.51
N LEU A 237 -9.31 18.63 18.51
CA LEU A 237 -8.22 18.00 19.28
C LEU A 237 -7.36 17.06 18.43
N ARG A 238 -7.89 16.63 17.27
CA ARG A 238 -7.17 15.82 16.32
C ARG A 238 -6.11 16.67 15.60
N ILE A 239 -4.86 16.30 15.81
CA ILE A 239 -3.70 16.76 15.06
C ILE A 239 -3.90 16.34 13.58
N ARG A 240 -3.79 17.29 12.66
CA ARG A 240 -4.09 17.06 11.23
C ARG A 240 -2.88 16.48 10.49
N GLU A 241 -1.70 16.78 11.00
CA GLU A 241 -0.40 16.31 10.52
C GLU A 241 -0.25 14.79 10.72
N ASP A 242 -0.84 14.26 11.80
CA ASP A 242 -0.82 12.84 12.11
C ASP A 242 -1.90 12.07 11.33
N THR A 243 -1.45 11.27 10.36
CA THR A 243 -2.31 10.36 9.61
C THR A 243 -2.74 9.19 10.49
N ALA A 244 -4.05 8.85 10.45
CA ALA A 244 -4.55 7.69 11.17
C ALA A 244 -4.00 6.39 10.56
N LYS A 245 -3.74 5.39 11.41
CA LYS A 245 -3.09 4.13 11.02
C LYS A 245 -3.78 3.40 9.85
N TYR A 246 -5.10 3.38 9.78
CA TYR A 246 -5.85 2.71 8.71
C TYR A 246 -5.93 3.52 7.39
N LEU A 247 -5.50 4.78 7.38
CA LEU A 247 -5.48 5.63 6.17
C LEU A 247 -4.17 5.52 5.40
N TYR A 248 -3.18 4.87 6.00
CA TYR A 248 -1.88 4.62 5.42
C TYR A 248 -1.94 3.79 4.14
N ASN A 249 -2.79 2.77 4.10
CA ASN A 249 -3.06 1.97 2.91
C ASN A 249 -4.56 1.70 2.82
N LEU A 250 -5.20 2.18 1.75
CA LEU A 250 -6.65 2.03 1.54
C LEU A 250 -7.02 0.66 0.93
N ASN A 251 -6.04 -0.16 0.57
CA ASN A 251 -6.30 -1.51 0.08
C ASN A 251 -6.86 -2.38 1.21
N LEU A 252 -7.97 -3.07 0.92
CA LEU A 252 -8.67 -3.94 1.89
C LEU A 252 -7.77 -5.06 2.44
N ASN A 253 -6.83 -5.56 1.63
CA ASN A 253 -5.92 -6.66 1.97
C ASN A 253 -4.56 -6.16 2.46
N SER A 254 -4.48 -4.95 3.01
CA SER A 254 -3.24 -4.39 3.55
C SER A 254 -2.95 -4.95 4.97
N ALA A 255 -3.00 -4.11 6.00
CA ALA A 255 -2.85 -4.51 7.39
C ALA A 255 -4.18 -4.35 8.12
N PHE A 256 -4.50 -5.30 9.00
CA PHE A 256 -5.68 -5.22 9.83
C PHE A 256 -5.50 -4.18 10.94
N TYR A 257 -6.41 -3.21 10.99
CA TYR A 257 -6.56 -2.27 12.09
C TYR A 257 -7.71 -2.67 13.00
N ASP A 258 -7.42 -2.87 14.28
CA ASP A 258 -8.46 -3.05 15.29
C ASP A 258 -8.93 -1.66 15.78
N PRO A 259 -10.15 -1.20 15.43
CA PRO A 259 -10.66 0.09 15.88
C PRO A 259 -10.94 0.14 17.39
N LYS A 260 -11.05 -1.01 18.07
CA LYS A 260 -11.34 -1.09 19.51
C LYS A 260 -10.11 -0.69 20.33
N SER A 261 -9.00 -1.39 20.11
CA SER A 261 -7.71 -1.09 20.75
C SER A 261 -6.90 -0.01 20.03
N ARG A 262 -7.32 0.40 18.83
CA ARG A 262 -6.62 1.38 17.98
C ARG A 262 -5.21 0.91 17.59
N SER A 263 -5.07 -0.40 17.38
CA SER A 263 -3.81 -1.04 17.05
C SER A 263 -3.74 -1.54 15.61
N MET A 264 -2.56 -1.36 14.97
CA MET A 264 -2.21 -2.06 13.73
C MET A 264 -0.96 -2.88 13.97
N ARG A 265 -1.10 -4.21 13.87
CA ARG A 265 -0.02 -5.16 14.16
C ARG A 265 1.00 -5.21 13.03
N GLU A 266 0.54 -5.52 11.82
CA GLU A 266 1.38 -5.65 10.63
C GLU A 266 1.70 -4.31 9.99
N ASP A 267 2.73 -4.29 9.16
CA ASP A 267 3.09 -3.13 8.34
C ASP A 267 2.08 -2.95 7.19
N PRO A 268 1.36 -1.81 7.11
CA PRO A 268 0.44 -1.54 6.00
C PRO A 268 1.10 -1.48 4.62
N LEU A 269 2.43 -1.29 4.53
CA LEU A 269 3.17 -1.22 3.26
C LEU A 269 3.99 -2.48 2.95
N ALA A 270 3.84 -3.58 3.68
CA ALA A 270 4.66 -4.79 3.50
C ALA A 270 4.71 -5.31 2.04
N ASN A 271 3.62 -5.15 1.28
CA ASN A 271 3.52 -5.62 -0.11
C ASN A 271 4.14 -4.64 -1.13
N ILE A 272 4.35 -3.38 -0.75
CA ILE A 272 4.83 -2.32 -1.64
C ILE A 272 6.34 -2.20 -1.40
N LYS A 273 7.13 -2.97 -2.15
CA LYS A 273 8.61 -3.06 -2.05
C LYS A 273 9.36 -1.81 -2.53
N ASN A 274 8.70 -0.66 -2.63
CA ASN A 274 9.33 0.53 -3.19
C ASN A 274 10.08 1.27 -2.09
N ASN A 275 11.42 1.17 -2.13
CA ASN A 275 12.46 2.06 -1.58
C ASN A 275 11.96 3.20 -0.67
N LEU A 276 11.41 2.85 0.50
CA LEU A 276 11.06 3.79 1.56
C LEU A 276 12.09 3.73 2.68
N GLU A 277 13.37 3.51 2.33
CA GLU A 277 14.47 3.46 3.30
C GLU A 277 14.67 4.79 4.06
N ASN A 278 14.05 5.88 3.59
CA ASN A 278 14.24 7.24 4.12
C ASN A 278 12.97 7.93 4.66
N SER A 279 11.84 7.24 4.82
CA SER A 279 10.62 7.86 5.38
C SER A 279 10.39 7.39 6.81
N ASN A 280 10.14 8.33 7.74
CA ASN A 280 9.68 8.12 9.13
C ASN A 280 8.25 7.54 9.18
N TYR A 281 8.01 6.51 8.40
CA TYR A 281 6.73 5.89 8.23
C TYR A 281 6.48 4.80 9.29
N TYR A 282 5.21 4.58 9.61
CA TYR A 282 4.78 3.59 10.59
C TYR A 282 4.92 2.14 10.09
N LYS A 283 5.84 1.37 10.66
CA LYS A 283 6.15 -0.03 10.27
C LYS A 283 5.30 -1.12 10.95
N GLY A 284 4.19 -0.74 11.58
CA GLY A 284 3.38 -1.67 12.39
C GLY A 284 3.86 -1.78 13.85
N GLU A 285 2.96 -2.10 14.76
CA GLU A 285 3.26 -2.24 16.19
C GLU A 285 4.17 -3.43 16.48
N ASN A 286 4.08 -4.52 15.72
CA ASN A 286 4.93 -5.70 15.91
C ASN A 286 6.42 -5.37 15.73
N TYR A 287 6.73 -4.41 14.86
CA TYR A 287 8.08 -3.90 14.69
C TYR A 287 8.52 -3.15 15.95
N TYR A 288 7.79 -2.13 16.37
CA TYR A 288 8.16 -1.30 17.53
C TYR A 288 8.22 -2.11 18.84
N ASN A 289 7.28 -3.03 19.06
CA ASN A 289 7.24 -3.90 20.25
C ASN A 289 8.45 -4.84 20.37
N ASN A 290 9.16 -5.09 19.27
CA ASN A 290 10.34 -5.96 19.22
C ASN A 290 11.63 -5.18 18.94
N THR A 291 11.68 -3.87 19.19
CA THR A 291 12.88 -3.04 19.00
C THR A 291 13.41 -2.47 20.31
N GLY A 292 14.68 -2.06 20.31
CA GLY A 292 15.33 -1.45 21.48
C GLY A 292 15.45 -2.39 22.68
N ASP A 293 15.19 -1.84 23.87
CA ASP A 293 15.38 -2.50 25.17
C ASP A 293 14.51 -3.74 25.36
N ALA A 294 13.40 -3.87 24.61
CA ALA A 294 12.55 -5.06 24.66
C ALA A 294 13.32 -6.33 24.27
N ILE A 295 14.26 -6.24 23.31
CA ILE A 295 15.13 -7.37 22.94
C ILE A 295 16.12 -7.66 24.05
N GLU A 296 16.72 -6.62 24.64
CA GLU A 296 17.73 -6.76 25.69
C GLU A 296 17.15 -7.36 26.97
N SER A 297 15.96 -6.91 27.37
CA SER A 297 15.19 -7.49 28.46
C SER A 297 14.91 -8.98 28.25
N LYS A 298 14.50 -9.39 27.03
CA LYS A 298 14.29 -10.81 26.69
C LYS A 298 15.59 -11.61 26.77
N LYS A 299 16.72 -11.05 26.33
CA LYS A 299 18.03 -11.70 26.45
C LYS A 299 18.43 -11.89 27.91
N LEU A 300 18.18 -10.90 28.76
CA LEU A 300 18.39 -10.97 30.21
C LEU A 300 17.50 -12.04 30.86
N GLU A 301 16.22 -12.10 30.49
CA GLU A 301 15.29 -13.12 30.98
C GLU A 301 15.73 -14.54 30.59
N ILE A 302 16.14 -14.74 29.33
CA ILE A 302 16.71 -16.02 28.86
C ILE A 302 17.96 -16.38 29.66
N PHE A 303 18.85 -15.41 29.89
CA PHE A 303 20.05 -15.61 30.72
C PHE A 303 19.68 -16.00 32.15
N ALA A 304 18.67 -15.37 32.75
CA ALA A 304 18.16 -15.74 34.08
C ALA A 304 17.71 -17.20 34.12
N TRP A 305 16.95 -17.66 33.12
CA TRP A 305 16.51 -19.06 33.05
C TRP A 305 17.67 -20.05 32.84
N GLU A 306 18.68 -19.68 32.06
CA GLU A 306 19.88 -20.49 31.87
C GLU A 306 20.70 -20.62 33.16
N SER A 307 20.94 -19.50 33.85
CA SER A 307 21.63 -19.48 35.15
C SER A 307 20.86 -20.26 36.20
N TYR A 308 19.53 -20.11 36.25
CA TYR A 308 18.67 -20.87 37.15
C TYR A 308 18.74 -22.38 36.89
N LYS A 309 18.71 -22.80 35.61
CA LYS A 309 18.93 -24.21 35.23
C LYS A 309 20.31 -24.75 35.64
N ARG A 310 21.33 -23.89 35.69
CA ARG A 310 22.68 -24.23 36.16
C ARG A 310 22.80 -24.26 37.69
N GLY A 311 21.77 -23.82 38.42
CA GLY A 311 21.72 -23.83 39.88
C GLY A 311 22.03 -22.48 40.56
N GLU A 312 22.17 -21.39 39.80
CA GLU A 312 22.30 -20.05 40.36
C GLU A 312 20.90 -19.49 40.71
N ASN A 313 20.69 -19.08 41.95
CA ASN A 313 19.42 -18.50 42.40
C ASN A 313 19.32 -17.03 42.02
N VAL A 314 19.07 -16.75 40.73
CA VAL A 314 18.88 -15.39 40.21
C VAL A 314 17.56 -15.32 39.45
N HIS A 315 16.78 -14.26 39.67
CA HIS A 315 15.49 -14.07 39.02
C HIS A 315 15.36 -12.68 38.43
N PHE A 316 14.82 -12.59 37.21
CA PHE A 316 14.67 -11.35 36.45
C PHE A 316 13.89 -10.26 37.23
N ASN A 317 12.71 -10.58 37.76
CA ASN A 317 11.90 -9.60 38.50
C ASN A 317 12.36 -9.36 39.95
N ALA A 318 12.96 -10.35 40.61
CA ALA A 318 13.26 -10.25 42.04
C ALA A 318 14.62 -9.59 42.31
N GLN A 319 15.59 -9.83 41.43
CA GLN A 319 16.97 -9.35 41.56
C GLN A 319 17.49 -8.81 40.22
N PRO A 320 16.84 -7.78 39.64
CA PRO A 320 17.16 -7.29 38.30
C PRO A 320 18.58 -6.74 38.18
N THR A 321 19.05 -6.00 39.18
CA THR A 321 20.39 -5.37 39.17
C THR A 321 21.51 -6.39 39.31
N GLN A 322 21.33 -7.40 40.17
CA GLN A 322 22.27 -8.50 40.32
C GLN A 322 22.37 -9.32 39.02
N LEU A 323 21.22 -9.62 38.42
CA LEU A 323 21.17 -10.32 37.13
C LEU A 323 21.88 -9.50 36.04
N GLU A 324 21.62 -8.19 35.96
CA GLU A 324 22.25 -7.32 34.97
C GLU A 324 23.78 -7.29 35.13
N LEU A 325 24.27 -7.20 36.37
CA LEU A 325 25.71 -7.23 36.65
C LEU A 325 26.33 -8.58 36.26
N MET A 326 25.69 -9.69 36.62
CA MET A 326 26.12 -11.03 36.19
C MET A 326 26.08 -11.19 34.68
N TYR A 327 25.10 -10.59 34.00
CA TYR A 327 25.00 -10.60 32.54
C TYR A 327 26.11 -9.79 31.87
N LYS A 328 26.48 -8.63 32.42
CA LYS A 328 27.64 -7.85 31.95
C LYS A 328 28.94 -8.64 32.09
N GLU A 329 29.17 -9.27 33.25
CA GLU A 329 30.31 -10.16 33.45
C GLU A 329 30.30 -11.35 32.47
N PHE A 330 29.12 -11.93 32.23
CA PHE A 330 28.96 -13.01 31.26
C PHE A 330 29.31 -12.56 29.85
N LEU A 331 28.90 -11.36 29.41
CA LEU A 331 29.26 -10.80 28.11
C LEU A 331 30.78 -10.60 27.98
N GLU A 332 31.45 -10.09 29.01
CA GLU A 332 32.91 -9.97 29.01
C GLU A 332 33.61 -11.33 28.91
N LYS A 333 33.17 -12.32 29.72
CA LYS A 333 33.70 -13.69 29.69
C LYS A 333 33.44 -14.34 28.33
N LYS A 334 32.25 -14.15 27.76
CA LYS A 334 31.87 -14.63 26.42
C LYS A 334 32.78 -14.04 25.34
N ASN A 335 33.04 -12.73 25.36
CA ASN A 335 33.93 -12.08 24.41
C ASN A 335 35.38 -12.60 24.51
N LYS A 336 35.89 -12.80 25.74
CA LYS A 336 37.20 -13.42 25.96
C LYS A 336 37.26 -14.84 25.41
N LEU A 337 36.21 -15.64 25.59
CA LEU A 337 36.11 -17.00 25.03
C LEU A 337 36.03 -17.00 23.50
N ILE A 338 35.29 -16.07 22.89
CA ILE A 338 35.22 -15.94 21.43
C ILE A 338 36.60 -15.61 20.86
N LYS A 339 37.34 -14.67 21.47
CA LYS A 339 38.72 -14.34 21.05
C LYS A 339 39.66 -15.53 21.14
N LYS A 340 39.64 -16.25 22.26
CA LYS A 340 40.44 -17.49 22.42
C LYS A 340 40.09 -18.53 21.36
N LYS A 341 38.80 -18.75 21.08
CA LYS A 341 38.37 -19.66 20.00
C LYS A 341 38.88 -19.20 18.63
N GLN A 342 38.84 -17.90 18.35
CA GLN A 342 39.38 -17.35 17.10
C GLN A 342 40.90 -17.59 17.01
N GLU A 343 41.65 -17.34 18.08
CA GLU A 343 43.09 -17.62 18.15
C GLU A 343 43.41 -19.12 18.00
N ASP A 344 42.63 -19.99 18.65
CA ASP A 344 42.80 -21.43 18.56
C ASP A 344 42.51 -21.93 17.13
N ILE A 345 41.47 -21.40 16.47
CA ILE A 345 41.18 -21.68 15.06
C ILE A 345 42.36 -21.21 14.18
N LEU A 346 42.88 -20.00 14.41
CA LEU A 346 44.03 -19.51 13.63
C LEU A 346 45.26 -20.41 13.80
N LYS A 347 45.52 -20.91 15.01
CA LYS A 347 46.62 -21.85 15.30
C LYS A 347 46.42 -23.22 14.67
N THR A 348 45.22 -23.81 14.81
CA THR A 348 44.93 -25.15 14.29
C THR A 348 45.00 -25.19 12.77
N TYR A 349 44.48 -24.15 12.11
CA TYR A 349 44.51 -24.04 10.65
C TYR A 349 45.76 -23.30 10.12
N LYS A 350 46.68 -22.89 10.99
CA LYS A 350 47.94 -22.19 10.66
C LYS A 350 47.73 -20.97 9.74
N CYS A 351 46.62 -20.25 9.89
CA CYS A 351 46.26 -19.10 9.06
C CYS A 351 46.95 -17.79 9.48
N GLU A 352 47.88 -17.85 10.45
CA GLU A 352 48.56 -16.67 11.03
C GLU A 352 49.37 -15.85 10.01
N ASN A 353 49.79 -16.47 8.89
CA ASN A 353 50.68 -15.85 7.90
C ASN A 353 49.96 -15.18 6.70
N ILE A 354 48.63 -15.20 6.61
CA ILE A 354 47.92 -14.68 5.42
C ILE A 354 47.78 -13.14 5.44
N THR A 355 48.04 -12.48 6.57
CA THR A 355 47.88 -11.02 6.69
C THR A 355 49.15 -10.22 6.39
N LYS A 356 50.28 -10.88 6.12
CA LYS A 356 51.54 -10.24 5.71
C LYS A 356 52.05 -10.92 4.44
N GLU A 357 51.87 -10.22 3.32
CA GLU A 357 52.41 -10.51 1.98
C GLU A 357 51.72 -11.63 1.18
N ASN A 358 50.72 -11.27 0.37
CA ASN A 358 50.94 -11.04 -1.07
C ASN A 358 49.63 -10.72 -1.79
N ASN A 359 49.66 -9.71 -2.66
CA ASN A 359 48.70 -9.50 -3.74
C ASN A 359 48.86 -10.60 -4.81
N ASN A 360 48.85 -11.87 -4.41
CA ASN A 360 48.66 -13.01 -5.28
C ASN A 360 47.45 -13.76 -4.75
N GLN A 361 46.28 -13.38 -5.26
CA GLN A 361 45.04 -14.13 -5.12
C GLN A 361 45.21 -15.49 -5.84
N GLN A 362 46.01 -16.38 -5.28
CA GLN A 362 45.81 -17.80 -5.49
C GLN A 362 44.60 -18.15 -4.64
N GLU A 363 43.42 -18.00 -5.24
CA GLU A 363 42.20 -18.62 -4.74
C GLU A 363 42.55 -20.07 -4.40
N LEU A 364 42.34 -20.46 -3.16
CA LEU A 364 42.32 -21.86 -2.75
C LEU A 364 41.19 -22.52 -3.54
N ILE A 365 41.50 -23.01 -4.74
CA ILE A 365 40.59 -23.79 -5.56
C ILE A 365 40.40 -25.11 -4.83
N HIS A 366 39.26 -25.22 -4.13
CA HIS A 366 38.75 -26.48 -3.66
C HIS A 366 38.73 -27.46 -4.85
N SER A 367 39.35 -28.63 -4.71
CA SER A 367 39.47 -29.61 -5.80
C SER A 367 38.14 -30.26 -6.18
N GLU A 368 37.07 -29.97 -5.45
CA GLU A 368 35.75 -30.50 -5.72
C GLU A 368 34.93 -29.42 -6.41
N VAL A 369 34.64 -29.65 -7.69
CA VAL A 369 33.66 -28.86 -8.41
C VAL A 369 32.31 -29.10 -7.74
N TYR A 370 31.82 -28.12 -6.97
CA TYR A 370 30.45 -28.16 -6.47
C TYR A 370 29.49 -27.99 -7.65
N THR A 371 28.90 -29.08 -8.11
CA THR A 371 27.84 -29.07 -9.12
C THR A 371 26.48 -29.08 -8.43
N GLU A 372 25.85 -27.91 -8.32
CA GLU A 372 24.40 -27.85 -8.11
C GLU A 372 23.73 -28.35 -9.39
N TYR A 373 23.06 -29.49 -9.33
CA TYR A 373 22.14 -29.90 -10.40
C TYR A 373 20.90 -29.00 -10.32
N LYS A 374 20.95 -27.85 -11.01
CA LYS A 374 19.73 -27.11 -11.34
C LYS A 374 18.96 -27.89 -12.41
N PRO A 375 17.61 -27.86 -12.40
CA PRO A 375 16.80 -28.48 -13.44
C PRO A 375 17.27 -27.99 -14.81
N VAL A 376 17.49 -28.96 -15.71
CA VAL A 376 18.22 -29.04 -16.99
C VAL A 376 18.36 -27.81 -17.92
N ASP A 377 17.68 -26.68 -17.72
CA ASP A 377 17.52 -25.67 -18.77
C ASP A 377 18.26 -24.33 -18.56
N GLN A 378 19.20 -24.23 -17.60
CA GLN A 378 20.03 -23.02 -17.43
C GLN A 378 21.51 -23.36 -17.24
N ILE A 379 22.19 -23.68 -18.36
CA ILE A 379 23.66 -23.77 -18.42
C ILE A 379 24.17 -22.52 -19.13
N ASP A 380 24.63 -21.52 -18.37
CA ASP A 380 25.28 -20.33 -18.92
C ASP A 380 26.68 -20.67 -19.46
N SER A 381 26.82 -20.81 -20.78
CA SER A 381 28.09 -21.15 -21.45
C SER A 381 29.13 -20.03 -21.47
N LYS A 382 28.87 -18.89 -20.81
CA LYS A 382 29.66 -17.65 -20.93
C LYS A 382 30.81 -17.51 -19.93
N LYS A 383 31.09 -18.51 -19.09
CA LYS A 383 32.20 -18.47 -18.12
C LYS A 383 33.26 -19.55 -18.33
N ASN A 384 33.56 -19.89 -19.59
CA ASN A 384 34.71 -20.76 -19.89
C ASN A 384 35.94 -19.91 -20.21
N ASN A 385 36.52 -19.29 -19.18
CA ASN A 385 37.93 -18.91 -19.21
C ASN A 385 38.73 -20.21 -19.27
N LYS A 386 39.05 -20.71 -20.47
CA LYS A 386 39.95 -21.86 -20.61
C LYS A 386 41.32 -21.46 -20.07
N ILE A 387 41.64 -21.98 -18.88
CA ILE A 387 42.91 -21.79 -18.20
C ILE A 387 44.00 -22.40 -19.07
N LYS A 388 45.05 -21.63 -19.40
CA LYS A 388 46.27 -22.15 -20.03
C LYS A 388 47.04 -22.94 -18.96
N ILE A 389 47.21 -24.23 -19.18
CA ILE A 389 48.00 -25.11 -18.31
C ILE A 389 49.48 -24.83 -18.61
N LEU A 390 50.22 -24.31 -17.65
CA LEU A 390 51.69 -24.19 -17.73
C LEU A 390 52.31 -25.52 -17.30
N SER A 391 53.42 -25.92 -17.93
CA SER A 391 54.12 -27.13 -17.53
C SER A 391 54.95 -26.92 -16.25
N LYS A 392 55.43 -28.02 -15.66
CA LYS A 392 56.20 -28.04 -14.41
C LYS A 392 57.59 -27.39 -14.54
N TYR A 393 58.09 -27.25 -15.76
CA TYR A 393 59.43 -26.73 -16.03
C TYR A 393 59.37 -25.24 -16.36
N GLU A 394 60.44 -24.51 -16.05
CA GLU A 394 60.57 -23.10 -16.45
C GLU A 394 60.64 -23.03 -17.98
N GLU A 395 59.52 -22.64 -18.59
CA GLU A 395 59.42 -22.36 -20.03
C GLU A 395 59.93 -20.93 -20.31
N ASP A 396 60.30 -20.66 -21.56
CA ASP A 396 60.69 -19.31 -22.02
C ASP A 396 61.91 -18.67 -21.30
N ILE A 397 62.90 -19.48 -20.89
CA ILE A 397 64.18 -18.97 -20.36
C ILE A 397 65.09 -18.52 -21.52
N TYR A 398 65.34 -17.21 -21.58
CA TYR A 398 66.26 -16.59 -22.52
C TYR A 398 67.64 -16.41 -21.88
N ILE A 399 68.62 -17.17 -22.36
CA ILE A 399 70.01 -17.16 -21.86
C ILE A 399 70.81 -16.19 -22.74
N SER A 400 71.74 -15.40 -22.18
CA SER A 400 72.71 -14.55 -22.92
C SER A 400 72.12 -13.62 -24.01
N ASP A 401 71.07 -12.86 -23.66
CA ASP A 401 70.41 -11.81 -24.48
C ASP A 401 69.80 -12.27 -25.83
N HIS A 402 69.49 -13.56 -25.97
CA HIS A 402 68.77 -14.08 -27.15
C HIS A 402 67.26 -13.86 -27.03
N THR A 403 66.57 -13.52 -28.13
CA THR A 403 65.10 -13.37 -28.18
C THR A 403 64.33 -14.68 -28.38
N SER A 404 65.05 -15.80 -28.44
CA SER A 404 64.48 -17.14 -28.66
C SER A 404 65.17 -18.14 -27.73
N ILE A 405 64.47 -19.21 -27.34
CA ILE A 405 65.00 -20.24 -26.44
C ILE A 405 65.98 -21.13 -27.20
N PHE A 406 66.97 -21.69 -26.51
CA PHE A 406 67.91 -22.65 -27.09
C PHE A 406 67.18 -23.92 -27.54
N GLY A 407 67.38 -24.35 -28.78
CA GLY A 407 66.63 -25.46 -29.38
C GLY A 407 65.44 -25.03 -30.24
N SER A 408 65.18 -23.72 -30.35
CA SER A 408 64.19 -23.17 -31.30
C SER A 408 64.63 -23.26 -32.78
N TYR A 409 65.91 -23.58 -33.04
CA TYR A 409 66.45 -23.80 -34.38
C TYR A 409 67.28 -25.08 -34.42
N TYR A 410 67.21 -25.80 -35.54
CA TYR A 410 68.00 -27.00 -35.80
C TYR A 410 68.71 -26.84 -37.13
N ASP A 411 70.04 -26.85 -37.08
CA ASP A 411 70.85 -26.82 -38.28
C ASP A 411 71.00 -28.24 -38.85
N ARG A 412 70.51 -28.44 -40.08
CA ARG A 412 70.47 -29.75 -40.74
C ARG A 412 71.85 -30.22 -41.19
N GLU A 413 72.77 -29.29 -41.48
CA GLU A 413 74.10 -29.62 -42.00
C GLU A 413 75.03 -30.08 -40.87
N THR A 414 75.04 -29.35 -39.75
CA THR A 414 75.85 -29.68 -38.57
C THR A 414 75.14 -30.62 -37.59
N LYS A 415 73.85 -30.91 -37.79
CA LYS A 415 72.97 -31.72 -36.91
C LYS A 415 72.92 -31.22 -35.46
N LYS A 416 73.13 -29.92 -35.23
CA LYS A 416 73.13 -29.30 -33.91
C LYS A 416 71.91 -28.41 -33.72
N TRP A 417 71.50 -28.29 -32.46
CA TRP A 417 70.46 -27.36 -32.03
C TRP A 417 71.07 -26.01 -31.71
N GLY A 418 70.33 -24.94 -31.98
CA GLY A 418 70.76 -23.57 -31.78
C GLY A 418 69.60 -22.62 -31.50
N TYR A 419 69.90 -21.34 -31.48
CA TYR A 419 68.93 -20.26 -31.30
C TYR A 419 68.32 -19.83 -32.63
N LYS A 420 67.00 -19.59 -32.68
CA LYS A 420 66.32 -19.12 -33.90
C LYS A 420 66.68 -17.69 -34.29
N CYS A 421 67.04 -16.82 -33.34
CA CYS A 421 67.45 -15.46 -33.62
C CYS A 421 68.74 -15.41 -34.47
N CYS A 422 69.88 -15.72 -33.89
CA CYS A 422 71.20 -15.57 -34.51
C CYS A 422 71.71 -16.84 -35.23
N LYS A 423 70.98 -17.97 -35.14
CA LYS A 423 71.38 -19.29 -35.66
C LYS A 423 72.67 -19.85 -35.06
N CYS A 424 73.17 -19.26 -33.96
CA CYS A 424 74.31 -19.81 -33.24
C CYS A 424 73.95 -21.15 -32.59
N THR A 425 74.85 -22.13 -32.71
CA THR A 425 74.71 -23.47 -32.14
C THR A 425 75.29 -23.61 -30.73
N ASP A 426 76.04 -22.61 -30.27
CA ASP A 426 76.65 -22.63 -28.94
C ASP A 426 75.73 -21.99 -27.89
N LYS A 427 75.40 -22.75 -26.85
CA LYS A 427 74.38 -22.38 -25.85
C LYS A 427 74.71 -21.10 -25.06
N PHE A 428 75.98 -20.82 -24.80
CA PHE A 428 76.41 -19.74 -23.90
C PHE A 428 77.02 -18.53 -24.62
N GLN A 429 77.09 -18.53 -25.95
CA GLN A 429 77.54 -17.35 -26.67
C GLN A 429 76.48 -16.24 -26.63
N HIS A 430 76.92 -14.99 -26.58
CA HIS A 430 76.03 -13.83 -26.67
C HIS A 430 75.42 -13.69 -28.06
N CYS A 431 74.23 -13.10 -28.14
CA CYS A 431 73.57 -12.81 -29.41
C CYS A 431 74.37 -11.81 -30.24
N VAL A 432 74.63 -12.16 -31.50
CA VAL A 432 75.35 -11.30 -32.47
C VAL A 432 74.37 -10.41 -33.26
N GLN A 433 73.07 -10.61 -33.09
CA GLN A 433 72.03 -9.74 -33.62
C GLN A 433 71.65 -8.71 -32.55
N SER A 434 71.96 -7.44 -32.82
CA SER A 434 71.35 -6.28 -32.19
C SER A 434 69.93 -6.06 -32.68
#